data_AF-A0A7N4NNE6-F1
#
_entry.id   AF-A0A7N4NNE6-F1
#
_cell.length_a   1.000
_cell.length_b   1.000
_cell.length_c   1.000
_cell.angle_alpha   90.00
_cell.angle_beta   90.00
_cell.angle_gamma   90.00
#
_symmetry.space_group_name_H-M   'P 1'
#
loop_
_entity.id
_entity.type
_entity.pdbx_description
1 polymer ?
#
loop_
_entity_poly.entity_id
_entity_poly.type
_entity_poly.pdbx_seq_one_letter_code
_entity_poly.pdbx_strand_id
1 'polypeptide(L)'
;METRGSMERLLLALVGLCVSFQRAGAAFPRSSSRCTFIPRNMALCYDIGYSEMRIPNLLEHETMAEVIQQSSSWLPLLARECHPDARVFLCSLFAPICLDRIIYPCRSLCESVRDSCAPIMACYGYPWPQILHCDNFPMDHSLCISAITDEMSTSRRSKSAFFSLLLLLLLLLSPTMSLLPLLPLVLLLLLPLLLLLLTLLGLPLHHTHTEPVMLTKAKCSSHVQMGGGFKPIDLL
;
A
#
# COMPACT_ATOMS: atom_id res chain seq x y z
N MET A 1 -66.57 -35.65 14.08
CA MET A 1 -65.82 -34.70 14.91
C MET A 1 -64.42 -35.19 15.30
N GLU A 2 -63.92 -36.30 14.73
CA GLU A 2 -62.64 -36.91 15.11
C GLU A 2 -61.42 -36.47 14.26
N THR A 3 -61.61 -35.77 13.14
CA THR A 3 -60.52 -35.46 12.19
C THR A 3 -59.86 -34.09 12.43
N ARG A 4 -60.57 -33.16 13.07
CA ARG A 4 -60.08 -31.79 13.33
C ARG A 4 -59.05 -31.74 14.46
N GLY A 5 -59.16 -32.62 15.46
CA GLY A 5 -58.22 -32.70 16.58
C GLY A 5 -56.88 -33.37 16.22
N SER A 6 -56.85 -34.23 15.20
CA SER A 6 -55.62 -34.92 14.78
C SER A 6 -54.68 -34.01 13.99
N MET A 7 -55.24 -33.11 13.17
CA MET A 7 -54.48 -32.09 12.43
C MET A 7 -53.79 -31.09 13.38
N GLU A 8 -54.49 -30.60 14.41
CA GLU A 8 -53.91 -29.65 15.37
C GLU A 8 -52.80 -30.28 16.22
N ARG A 9 -52.94 -31.56 16.58
CA ARG A 9 -51.88 -32.29 17.30
C ARG A 9 -50.64 -32.53 16.45
N LEU A 10 -50.82 -32.79 15.14
CA LEU A 10 -49.71 -32.94 14.21
C LEU A 10 -48.99 -31.60 13.97
N LEU A 11 -49.74 -30.50 13.82
CA LEU A 11 -49.18 -29.15 13.71
C LEU A 11 -48.39 -28.77 14.96
N LEU A 12 -48.92 -29.02 16.16
CA LEU A 12 -48.21 -28.74 17.42
C LEU A 12 -46.95 -29.60 17.59
N ALA A 13 -46.97 -30.87 17.15
CA ALA A 13 -45.79 -31.74 17.16
C ALA A 13 -44.70 -31.26 16.19
N LEU A 14 -45.06 -30.82 14.98
CA LEU A 14 -44.12 -30.28 13.99
C LEU A 14 -43.51 -28.94 14.43
N VAL A 15 -44.31 -28.07 15.06
CA VAL A 15 -43.81 -26.82 15.66
C VAL A 15 -42.85 -27.13 16.83
N GLY A 16 -43.18 -28.10 17.69
CA GLY A 16 -42.31 -28.54 18.78
C GLY A 16 -40.96 -29.13 18.32
N LEU A 17 -40.95 -29.90 17.23
CA LEU A 17 -39.73 -30.40 16.58
C LEU A 17 -38.87 -29.26 16.00
N CYS A 18 -39.50 -28.23 15.42
CA CYS A 18 -38.79 -27.07 14.86
C CYS A 18 -38.13 -26.21 15.96
N VAL A 19 -38.82 -26.01 17.10
CA VAL A 19 -38.27 -25.29 18.27
C VAL A 19 -37.12 -26.07 18.92
N SER A 20 -37.15 -27.41 18.86
CA SER A 20 -36.08 -28.26 19.38
C SER A 20 -34.81 -28.21 18.53
N PHE A 21 -34.95 -28.10 17.20
CA PHE A 21 -33.82 -27.97 16.28
C PHE A 21 -33.11 -26.61 16.37
N GLN A 22 -33.83 -25.53 16.69
CA GLN A 22 -33.24 -24.19 16.84
C GLN A 22 -32.46 -24.00 18.15
N ARG A 23 -32.62 -24.89 19.13
CA ARG A 23 -31.89 -24.81 20.40
C ARG A 23 -30.49 -25.43 20.34
N ALA A 24 -30.21 -26.20 19.29
CA ALA A 24 -28.85 -26.49 18.87
C ALA A 24 -28.34 -25.31 18.02
N GLY A 25 -28.19 -24.15 18.66
CA GLY A 25 -27.29 -23.13 18.13
C GLY A 25 -25.94 -23.80 18.02
N ALA A 26 -25.55 -24.19 16.80
CA ALA A 26 -24.19 -24.58 16.51
C ALA A 26 -23.33 -23.39 16.90
N ALA A 27 -22.73 -23.46 18.09
CA ALA A 27 -21.65 -22.59 18.46
C ALA A 27 -20.54 -22.93 17.47
N PHE A 28 -20.50 -22.17 16.36
CA PHE A 28 -19.35 -22.15 15.49
C PHE A 28 -18.14 -21.95 16.41
N PRO A 29 -17.11 -22.83 16.38
CA PRO A 29 -15.93 -22.59 17.17
C PRO A 29 -15.45 -21.21 16.79
N ARG A 30 -15.52 -20.24 17.72
CA ARG A 30 -14.89 -18.95 17.49
C ARG A 30 -13.41 -19.26 17.36
N SER A 31 -12.92 -19.21 16.13
CA SER A 31 -11.50 -19.30 15.81
C SER A 31 -10.76 -18.38 16.78
N SER A 32 -10.03 -18.98 17.72
CA SER A 32 -9.26 -18.21 18.70
C SER A 32 -8.13 -17.57 17.93
N SER A 33 -8.13 -16.23 17.86
CA SER A 33 -7.05 -15.53 17.20
C SER A 33 -5.72 -15.86 17.85
N ARG A 34 -4.71 -16.11 17.02
CA ARG A 34 -3.35 -16.39 17.46
C ARG A 34 -2.37 -15.42 16.82
N CYS A 35 -1.28 -15.17 17.52
CA CYS A 35 -0.18 -14.38 16.98
C CYS A 35 0.89 -15.29 16.39
N THR A 36 1.48 -14.83 15.30
CA THR A 36 2.52 -15.56 14.56
C THR A 36 3.51 -14.57 13.97
N PHE A 37 4.75 -15.00 13.80
CA PHE A 37 5.77 -14.18 13.16
C PHE A 37 5.46 -13.93 11.68
N ILE A 38 5.80 -12.74 11.21
CA ILE A 38 5.80 -12.37 9.79
C ILE A 38 7.06 -12.97 9.15
N PRO A 39 6.94 -13.97 8.26
CA PRO A 39 8.09 -14.65 7.71
C PRO A 39 8.74 -13.82 6.60
N ARG A 40 10.04 -14.06 6.35
CA ARG A 40 10.83 -13.33 5.33
C ARG A 40 10.27 -13.44 3.91
N ASN A 41 9.56 -14.52 3.61
CA ASN A 41 8.92 -14.74 2.30
C ASN A 41 7.58 -14.00 2.14
N MET A 42 7.05 -13.36 3.19
CA MET A 42 5.91 -12.45 3.08
C MET A 42 6.38 -11.06 2.63
N ALA A 43 6.82 -10.95 1.38
CA ALA A 43 7.51 -9.77 0.84
C ALA A 43 6.74 -8.45 1.03
N LEU A 44 5.40 -8.50 1.04
CA LEU A 44 4.55 -7.32 1.25
C LEU A 44 4.84 -6.66 2.60
N CYS A 45 4.91 -7.46 3.67
CA CYS A 45 4.83 -6.99 5.05
C CYS A 45 6.01 -7.39 5.93
N TYR A 46 7.03 -8.05 5.38
CA TYR A 46 8.26 -8.27 6.13
C TYR A 46 8.98 -6.93 6.42
N ASP A 47 9.45 -6.74 7.65
CA ASP A 47 10.19 -5.54 8.10
C ASP A 47 9.40 -4.22 7.96
N ILE A 48 8.15 -4.20 8.45
CA ILE A 48 7.27 -3.02 8.46
C ILE A 48 7.22 -2.29 9.81
N GLY A 49 8.13 -2.61 10.73
CA GLY A 49 8.22 -2.00 12.07
C GLY A 49 7.66 -2.85 13.21
N TYR A 50 7.11 -4.03 12.92
CA TYR A 50 6.79 -5.09 13.88
C TYR A 50 7.03 -6.46 13.26
N SER A 51 7.16 -7.48 14.11
CA SER A 51 7.54 -8.84 13.70
C SER A 51 6.44 -9.88 13.85
N GLU A 52 5.38 -9.58 14.60
CA GLU A 52 4.27 -10.51 14.87
C GLU A 52 2.93 -9.94 14.39
N MET A 53 2.13 -10.80 13.78
CA MET A 53 0.81 -10.49 13.26
C MET A 53 -0.24 -11.45 13.80
N ARG A 54 -1.50 -11.03 13.74
CA ARG A 54 -2.68 -11.83 14.10
C ARG A 54 -3.18 -12.68 12.93
N ILE A 55 -3.62 -13.90 13.23
CA ILE A 55 -4.38 -14.80 12.34
C ILE A 55 -5.67 -15.25 13.07
N PRO A 56 -6.85 -15.29 12.42
CA PRO A 56 -7.09 -14.80 11.05
C PRO A 56 -6.87 -13.29 10.92
N ASN A 57 -6.49 -12.84 9.72
CA ASN A 57 -6.27 -11.42 9.45
C ASN A 57 -7.60 -10.71 9.09
N LEU A 58 -7.55 -9.42 8.70
CA LEU A 58 -8.77 -8.65 8.38
C LEU A 58 -9.40 -8.98 7.02
N LEU A 59 -8.76 -9.90 6.28
CA LEU A 59 -9.25 -10.48 5.03
C LEU A 59 -9.68 -11.94 5.25
N GLU A 60 -9.81 -12.37 6.51
CA GLU A 60 -10.28 -13.69 6.92
C GLU A 60 -9.36 -14.87 6.51
N HIS A 61 -8.13 -14.60 6.10
CA HIS A 61 -7.16 -15.66 5.82
C HIS A 61 -6.74 -16.36 7.13
N GLU A 62 -6.91 -17.68 7.19
CA GLU A 62 -6.68 -18.48 8.40
C GLU A 62 -5.28 -19.12 8.44
N THR A 63 -4.60 -19.17 7.30
CA THR A 63 -3.28 -19.81 7.17
C THR A 63 -2.23 -18.86 6.64
N MET A 64 -0.98 -19.04 7.09
CA MET A 64 0.14 -18.22 6.58
C MET A 64 0.40 -18.47 5.09
N ALA A 65 0.17 -19.69 4.59
CA ALA A 65 0.35 -20.00 3.18
C ALA A 65 -0.60 -19.17 2.30
N GLU A 66 -1.87 -19.06 2.70
CA GLU A 66 -2.86 -18.21 2.04
C GLU A 66 -2.48 -16.73 2.12
N VAL A 67 -2.13 -16.23 3.30
CA VAL A 67 -1.70 -14.84 3.49
C VAL A 67 -0.52 -14.49 2.58
N ILE A 68 0.50 -15.34 2.51
CA ILE A 68 1.69 -15.12 1.67
C ILE A 68 1.32 -15.14 0.18
N GLN A 69 0.52 -16.12 -0.24
CA GLN A 69 0.09 -16.25 -1.63
C GLN A 69 -0.73 -15.03 -2.07
N GLN A 70 -1.75 -14.66 -1.30
CA GLN A 70 -2.67 -13.56 -1.62
C GLN A 70 -1.99 -12.19 -1.54
N SER A 71 -1.13 -11.98 -0.54
CA SER A 71 -0.39 -10.71 -0.41
C SER A 71 0.59 -10.47 -1.56
N SER A 72 1.17 -11.53 -2.13
CA SER A 72 2.13 -11.42 -3.23
C SER A 72 1.52 -10.78 -4.50
N SER A 73 0.21 -10.99 -4.72
CA SER A 73 -0.52 -10.40 -5.84
C SER A 73 -0.53 -8.87 -5.84
N TRP A 74 -0.28 -8.23 -4.70
CA TRP A 74 -0.26 -6.76 -4.57
C TRP A 74 1.10 -6.12 -4.85
N LEU A 75 2.17 -6.92 -4.92
CA LEU A 75 3.53 -6.40 -5.15
C LEU A 75 3.68 -5.62 -6.47
N PRO A 76 3.08 -6.02 -7.61
CA PRO A 76 3.16 -5.25 -8.84
C PRO A 76 2.56 -3.85 -8.73
N LEU A 77 1.48 -3.68 -7.95
CA LEU A 77 0.88 -2.36 -7.71
C LEU A 77 1.80 -1.49 -6.85
N LEU A 78 2.40 -2.06 -5.79
CA LEU A 78 3.36 -1.33 -4.96
C LEU A 78 4.61 -0.90 -5.73
N ALA A 79 5.08 -1.71 -6.67
CA ALA A 79 6.19 -1.37 -7.55
C ALA A 79 5.88 -0.18 -8.49
N ARG A 80 4.62 0.26 -8.58
CA ARG A 80 4.24 1.50 -9.28
C ARG A 80 4.36 2.74 -8.40
N GLU A 81 4.58 2.56 -7.09
CA GLU A 81 4.79 3.65 -6.13
C GLU A 81 3.67 4.70 -6.17
N CYS A 82 2.43 4.25 -6.37
CA CYS A 82 1.27 5.12 -6.57
C CYS A 82 0.92 5.99 -5.35
N HIS A 83 1.25 5.52 -4.15
CA HIS A 83 1.02 6.25 -2.91
C HIS A 83 2.05 5.80 -1.85
N PRO A 84 2.65 6.72 -1.06
CA PRO A 84 3.65 6.38 -0.05
C PRO A 84 3.12 5.44 1.03
N ASP A 85 1.86 5.63 1.46
CA ASP A 85 1.24 4.78 2.49
C ASP A 85 0.56 3.50 1.95
N ALA A 86 0.65 3.20 0.65
CA ALA A 86 -0.03 2.02 0.09
C ALA A 86 0.42 0.71 0.77
N ARG A 87 1.71 0.59 1.06
CA ARG A 87 2.28 -0.58 1.75
C ARG A 87 1.73 -0.71 3.17
N VAL A 88 1.67 0.40 3.92
CA VAL A 88 1.15 0.43 5.30
C VAL A 88 -0.34 0.09 5.31
N PHE A 89 -1.12 0.66 4.40
CA PHE A 89 -2.53 0.37 4.23
C PHE A 89 -2.77 -1.13 3.99
N LEU A 90 -2.10 -1.73 3.00
CA LEU A 90 -2.25 -3.16 2.71
C LEU A 90 -1.81 -4.05 3.88
N CYS A 91 -0.68 -3.72 4.53
CA CYS A 91 -0.21 -4.51 5.67
C CYS A 91 -1.11 -4.39 6.90
N SER A 92 -1.83 -3.28 7.08
CA SER A 92 -2.83 -3.19 8.16
C SER A 92 -3.94 -4.24 8.03
N LEU A 93 -4.19 -4.73 6.80
CA LEU A 93 -5.21 -5.73 6.51
C LEU A 93 -4.63 -7.15 6.43
N PHE A 94 -3.51 -7.31 5.72
CA PHE A 94 -2.86 -8.61 5.50
C PHE A 94 -2.11 -9.11 6.72
N ALA A 95 -1.45 -8.21 7.46
CA ALA A 95 -0.57 -8.53 8.57
C ALA A 95 -0.91 -7.70 9.83
N PRO A 96 -2.18 -7.61 10.28
CA PRO A 96 -2.55 -6.75 11.39
C PRO A 96 -1.70 -7.04 12.63
N ILE A 97 -1.28 -5.97 13.32
CA ILE A 97 -0.46 -6.06 14.53
C ILE A 97 -1.10 -7.00 15.56
N CYS A 98 -0.29 -7.84 16.19
CA CYS A 98 -0.72 -8.70 17.28
C CYS A 98 -1.11 -7.87 18.51
N LEU A 99 -2.40 -7.59 18.68
CA LEU A 99 -2.99 -6.92 19.85
C LEU A 99 -4.30 -7.61 20.24
N ASP A 100 -4.74 -7.40 21.48
CA ASP A 100 -6.02 -7.92 21.99
C ASP A 100 -7.23 -7.33 21.25
N ARG A 101 -7.07 -6.13 20.70
CA ARG A 101 -8.07 -5.44 19.88
C ARG A 101 -7.60 -5.30 18.44
N ILE A 102 -8.56 -5.30 17.53
CA ILE A 102 -8.31 -5.01 16.11
C ILE A 102 -8.20 -3.49 15.91
N ILE A 103 -7.19 -3.07 15.14
CA ILE A 103 -7.04 -1.69 14.69
C ILE A 103 -7.15 -1.69 13.16
N TYR A 104 -8.16 -1.01 12.64
CA TYR A 104 -8.39 -0.86 11.19
C TYR A 104 -7.59 0.35 10.64
N PRO A 105 -7.31 0.41 9.33
CA PRO A 105 -6.92 1.66 8.69
C PRO A 105 -8.06 2.68 8.80
N CYS A 106 -7.73 3.95 8.92
CA CYS A 106 -8.73 5.00 8.88
C CYS A 106 -9.31 5.13 7.46
N ARG A 107 -10.55 5.61 7.37
CA ARG A 107 -11.21 5.88 6.09
C ARG A 107 -10.41 6.85 5.23
N SER A 108 -9.87 7.93 5.80
CA SER A 108 -9.05 8.89 5.06
C SER A 108 -7.81 8.25 4.41
N LEU A 109 -7.14 7.35 5.13
CA LEU A 109 -5.99 6.60 4.62
C LEU A 109 -6.40 5.71 3.43
N CYS A 110 -7.52 4.99 3.56
CA CYS A 110 -8.05 4.18 2.48
C CYS A 110 -8.37 5.04 1.25
N GLU A 111 -9.09 6.15 1.42
CA GLU A 111 -9.51 7.03 0.33
C GLU A 111 -8.29 7.62 -0.40
N SER A 112 -7.31 8.11 0.35
CA SER A 112 -6.06 8.67 -0.22
C SER A 112 -5.29 7.62 -1.05
N VAL A 113 -5.17 6.40 -0.54
CA VAL A 113 -4.51 5.29 -1.26
C VAL A 113 -5.33 4.87 -2.48
N ARG A 114 -6.65 4.68 -2.33
CA ARG A 114 -7.57 4.31 -3.41
C ARG A 114 -7.50 5.32 -4.54
N ASP A 115 -7.63 6.61 -4.25
CA ASP A 115 -7.70 7.65 -5.27
C ASP A 115 -6.42 7.73 -6.09
N SER A 116 -5.28 7.39 -5.48
CA SER A 116 -3.98 7.37 -6.14
C SER A 116 -3.69 6.06 -6.90
N CYS A 117 -4.12 4.92 -6.37
CA CYS A 117 -3.75 3.60 -6.88
C CYS A 117 -4.84 2.93 -7.75
N ALA A 118 -6.13 3.20 -7.51
CA ALA A 118 -7.23 2.62 -8.28
C ALA A 118 -7.19 2.97 -9.78
N PRO A 119 -6.81 4.20 -10.22
CA PRO A 119 -6.64 4.48 -11.65
C PRO A 119 -5.59 3.59 -12.33
N ILE A 120 -4.52 3.23 -11.60
CA ILE A 120 -3.49 2.32 -12.10
C ILE A 120 -4.05 0.90 -12.21
N MET A 121 -4.83 0.43 -11.23
CA MET A 121 -5.48 -0.88 -11.33
C MET A 121 -6.44 -0.94 -12.52
N ALA A 122 -7.25 0.11 -12.70
CA ALA A 122 -8.21 0.23 -13.81
C ALA A 122 -7.50 0.21 -15.17
N CYS A 123 -6.31 0.82 -15.28
CA CYS A 123 -5.46 0.75 -16.47
C CYS A 123 -5.12 -0.68 -16.91
N TYR A 124 -5.11 -1.65 -15.99
CA TYR A 124 -4.84 -3.06 -16.26
C TYR A 124 -6.09 -3.95 -16.22
N GLY A 125 -7.28 -3.34 -16.22
CA GLY A 125 -8.55 -4.06 -16.23
C GLY A 125 -8.99 -4.61 -14.87
N TYR A 126 -8.39 -4.14 -13.77
CA TYR A 126 -8.75 -4.55 -12.43
C TYR A 126 -9.49 -3.43 -11.69
N PRO A 127 -10.73 -3.64 -11.23
CA PRO A 127 -11.42 -2.69 -10.37
C PRO A 127 -10.80 -2.66 -8.97
N TRP A 128 -11.03 -1.57 -8.23
CA TRP A 128 -10.74 -1.54 -6.80
C TRP A 128 -11.63 -2.58 -6.08
N PRO A 129 -11.08 -3.53 -5.30
CA PRO A 129 -11.85 -4.62 -4.71
C PRO A 129 -12.89 -4.15 -3.71
N GLN A 130 -14.03 -4.85 -3.65
CA GLN A 130 -15.13 -4.49 -2.75
C GLN A 130 -14.72 -4.65 -1.28
N ILE A 131 -13.90 -5.64 -0.98
CA ILE A 131 -13.35 -5.85 0.38
C ILE A 131 -12.51 -4.66 0.85
N LEU A 132 -11.95 -3.87 -0.07
CA LEU A 132 -11.18 -2.66 0.21
C LEU A 132 -11.98 -1.37 0.07
N HIS A 133 -13.32 -1.43 -0.07
CA HIS A 133 -14.14 -0.22 -0.09
C HIS A 133 -13.98 0.56 1.21
N CYS A 134 -13.73 1.87 1.08
CA CYS A 134 -13.39 2.70 2.24
C CYS A 134 -14.53 2.87 3.24
N ASP A 135 -15.77 2.58 2.84
CA ASP A 135 -16.92 2.52 3.74
C ASP A 135 -16.84 1.37 4.76
N ASN A 136 -16.03 0.34 4.48
CA ASN A 136 -15.75 -0.75 5.43
C ASN A 136 -14.86 -0.30 6.60
N PHE A 137 -14.24 0.90 6.49
CA PHE A 137 -13.27 1.39 7.47
C PHE A 137 -13.84 2.55 8.30
N PRO A 138 -13.40 2.64 9.57
CA PRO A 138 -13.92 3.64 10.48
C PRO A 138 -13.40 5.04 10.16
N MET A 139 -14.15 6.04 10.59
CA MET A 139 -13.79 7.46 10.46
C MET A 139 -12.61 7.84 11.37
N ASP A 140 -11.88 8.89 11.02
CA ASP A 140 -10.64 9.33 11.68
C ASP A 140 -10.78 9.75 13.15
N HIS A 141 -11.98 10.04 13.63
CA HIS A 141 -12.23 10.36 15.04
C HIS A 141 -12.22 9.13 15.96
N SER A 142 -12.11 7.93 15.39
CA SER A 142 -11.98 6.67 16.12
C SER A 142 -10.52 6.19 16.16
N LEU A 143 -10.23 5.17 16.97
CA LEU A 143 -8.90 4.58 16.98
C LEU A 143 -8.66 3.78 15.69
N CYS A 144 -7.86 4.33 14.77
CA CYS A 144 -7.47 3.71 13.51
C CYS A 144 -6.07 4.16 13.05
N ILE A 145 -5.53 3.51 12.02
CA ILE A 145 -4.22 3.84 11.43
C ILE A 145 -4.39 4.95 10.39
N SER A 146 -3.81 6.13 10.62
CA SER A 146 -3.84 7.28 9.70
C SER A 146 -2.62 7.31 8.78
N ALA A 147 -2.67 8.15 7.74
CA ALA A 147 -1.52 8.44 6.88
C ALA A 147 -0.34 9.02 7.67
N ILE A 148 0.89 8.72 7.23
CA ILE A 148 2.09 9.30 7.82
C ILE A 148 2.21 10.72 7.27
N THR A 149 1.54 11.68 7.89
CA THR A 149 1.78 13.10 7.58
C THR A 149 3.20 13.47 8.02
N ASP A 150 3.86 14.31 7.23
CA ASP A 150 5.27 14.72 7.31
C ASP A 150 5.70 15.46 8.60
N GLU A 151 5.02 15.25 9.72
CA GLU A 151 5.47 15.73 11.04
C GLU A 151 6.79 15.05 11.48
N MET A 152 7.19 13.94 10.84
CA MET A 152 8.43 13.20 11.12
C MET A 152 9.55 13.38 10.09
N SER A 153 9.32 14.05 8.95
CA SER A 153 10.35 14.24 7.92
C SER A 153 11.18 15.52 8.11
N THR A 154 10.68 16.50 8.86
CA THR A 154 11.41 17.71 9.23
C THR A 154 12.63 17.40 10.13
N SER A 155 12.52 16.43 11.03
CA SER A 155 13.61 16.03 11.94
C SER A 155 14.73 15.24 11.26
N ARG A 156 14.42 14.42 10.25
CA ARG A 156 15.42 13.62 9.50
C ARG A 156 16.14 14.42 8.42
N ARG A 157 15.44 15.33 7.73
CA ARG A 157 16.04 16.19 6.70
C ARG A 157 17.05 17.19 7.27
N SER A 158 16.81 17.69 8.50
CA SER A 158 17.75 18.58 9.19
C SER A 158 19.09 17.90 9.55
N LYS A 159 19.07 16.60 9.87
CA LYS A 159 20.30 15.87 10.23
C LYS A 159 21.14 15.56 9.00
N SER A 160 20.50 15.15 7.89
CA SER A 160 21.20 14.87 6.63
C SER A 160 21.89 16.11 6.07
N ALA A 161 21.24 17.27 6.08
CA ALA A 161 21.83 18.52 5.61
C ALA A 161 23.03 18.95 6.48
N PHE A 162 22.97 18.72 7.79
CA PHE A 162 24.06 19.03 8.71
C PHE A 162 25.30 18.16 8.46
N PHE A 163 25.12 16.85 8.27
CA PHE A 163 26.20 15.94 7.93
C PHE A 163 26.81 16.25 6.55
N SER A 164 25.98 16.58 5.56
CA SER A 164 26.46 16.97 4.22
C SER A 164 27.24 18.29 4.25
N LEU A 165 26.78 19.28 5.02
CA LEU A 165 27.48 20.57 5.16
C LEU A 165 28.81 20.43 5.91
N LEU A 166 28.83 19.61 6.98
CA LEU A 166 30.05 19.32 7.73
C LEU A 166 31.08 18.57 6.88
N LEU A 167 30.66 17.60 6.08
CA LEU A 167 31.53 16.89 5.14
C LEU A 167 32.08 17.82 4.06
N LEU A 168 31.23 18.71 3.51
CA LEU A 168 31.67 19.72 2.53
C LEU A 168 32.69 20.68 3.14
N LEU A 169 32.47 21.14 4.38
CA LEU A 169 33.40 22.03 5.08
C LEU A 169 34.75 21.34 5.32
N LEU A 170 34.75 20.06 5.73
CA LEU A 170 35.96 19.26 5.93
C LEU A 170 36.75 19.04 4.63
N LEU A 171 36.05 18.89 3.49
CA LEU A 171 36.67 18.79 2.15
C LEU A 171 37.22 20.13 1.64
N LEU A 172 36.65 21.26 2.09
CA LEU A 172 37.14 22.60 1.75
C LEU A 172 38.33 23.03 2.63
N LEU A 173 38.45 22.45 3.83
CA LEU A 173 39.53 22.70 4.78
C LEU A 173 40.71 21.72 4.62
N SER A 174 40.59 20.67 3.79
CA SER A 174 41.70 19.74 3.53
C SER A 174 42.77 20.38 2.63
N PRO A 175 44.04 20.48 3.08
CA PRO A 175 45.12 21.09 2.32
C PRO A 175 45.80 20.01 1.49
N THR A 176 45.14 19.51 0.46
CA THR A 176 45.78 18.60 -0.51
C THR A 176 45.72 19.18 -1.91
N MET A 177 46.84 19.82 -2.26
CA MET A 177 47.51 19.79 -3.57
C MET A 177 46.82 20.51 -4.75
N SER A 178 47.32 21.69 -5.09
CA SER A 178 48.42 21.92 -6.04
C SER A 178 47.99 21.83 -7.51
N LEU A 179 47.79 23.03 -8.07
CA LEU A 179 48.18 23.41 -9.43
C LEU A 179 47.89 22.41 -10.57
N LEU A 180 46.61 22.23 -10.90
CA LEU A 180 46.18 21.89 -12.26
C LEU A 180 45.13 22.89 -12.79
N PRO A 181 45.32 24.23 -12.70
CA PRO A 181 44.27 25.22 -12.87
C PRO A 181 44.29 25.84 -14.28
N LEU A 182 44.61 25.07 -15.32
CA LEU A 182 44.62 25.56 -16.70
C LEU A 182 43.51 24.96 -17.57
N LEU A 183 42.84 23.89 -17.12
CA LEU A 183 41.72 23.29 -17.84
C LEU A 183 40.43 24.15 -17.88
N PRO A 184 40.03 24.89 -16.81
CA PRO A 184 38.78 25.64 -16.85
C PRO A 184 38.87 26.92 -17.72
N LEU A 185 40.07 27.50 -17.88
CA LEU A 185 40.26 28.68 -18.71
C LEU A 185 40.18 28.37 -20.21
N VAL A 186 40.72 27.21 -20.63
CA VAL A 186 40.63 26.72 -22.01
C VAL A 186 39.19 26.32 -22.35
N LEU A 187 38.46 25.73 -21.40
CA LEU A 187 37.05 25.41 -21.58
C LEU A 187 36.17 26.66 -21.67
N LEU A 188 36.46 27.72 -20.91
CA LEU A 188 35.74 29.00 -20.97
C LEU A 188 35.88 29.71 -22.33
N LEU A 189 37.02 29.52 -23.01
CA LEU A 189 37.28 30.12 -24.34
C LEU A 189 36.68 29.30 -25.49
N LEU A 190 36.54 27.98 -25.32
CA LEU A 190 36.01 27.07 -26.35
C LEU A 190 34.48 26.92 -26.28
N LEU A 191 33.87 27.14 -25.11
CA LEU A 191 32.42 27.00 -24.90
C LEU A 191 31.54 27.92 -25.78
N PRO A 192 31.86 29.22 -25.97
CA PRO A 192 31.07 30.11 -26.82
C PRO A 192 31.12 29.70 -28.30
N LEU A 193 32.28 29.20 -28.75
CA LEU A 193 32.50 28.72 -30.12
C LEU A 193 31.73 27.42 -30.39
N LEU A 194 31.64 26.54 -29.39
CA LEU A 194 30.85 25.30 -29.45
C LEU A 194 29.34 25.59 -29.42
N LEU A 195 28.88 26.54 -28.60
CA LEU A 195 27.48 27.01 -28.57
C LEU A 195 27.06 27.68 -29.90
N LEU A 196 27.95 28.45 -30.54
CA LEU A 196 27.72 29.04 -31.85
C LEU A 196 27.63 27.95 -32.94
N LEU A 197 28.47 26.91 -32.88
CA LEU A 197 28.43 25.78 -33.81
C LEU A 197 27.14 24.96 -33.65
N LEU A 198 26.69 24.71 -32.41
CA LEU A 198 25.47 23.96 -32.10
C LEU A 198 24.19 24.72 -32.49
N THR A 199 24.18 26.05 -32.38
CA THR A 199 23.07 26.90 -32.83
C THR A 199 23.01 26.99 -34.36
N LEU A 200 24.16 27.03 -35.06
CA LEU A 200 24.23 26.96 -36.52
C LEU A 200 23.82 25.59 -37.09
N LEU A 201 23.93 24.52 -36.31
CA LEU A 201 23.49 23.16 -36.66
C LEU A 201 22.01 22.87 -36.33
N GLY A 202 21.28 23.80 -35.72
CA GLY A 202 19.81 23.75 -35.61
C GLY A 202 19.23 22.56 -34.82
N LEU A 203 19.92 22.05 -33.80
CA LEU A 203 19.37 20.99 -32.93
C LEU A 203 18.44 21.60 -31.85
N PRO A 204 17.15 21.23 -31.81
CA PRO A 204 16.18 21.81 -30.88
C PRO A 204 16.27 21.16 -29.50
N LEU A 205 16.63 21.92 -28.46
CA LEU A 205 16.36 21.52 -27.07
C LEU A 205 14.99 22.06 -26.66
N HIS A 206 14.02 21.17 -26.77
CA HIS A 206 12.66 21.30 -26.27
C HIS A 206 12.72 21.39 -24.73
N HIS A 207 12.59 22.58 -24.15
CA HIS A 207 12.36 22.72 -22.71
C HIS A 207 10.84 22.76 -22.48
N THR A 208 10.29 21.62 -22.06
CA THR A 208 8.94 21.53 -21.54
C THR A 208 8.84 22.30 -20.23
N HIS A 209 7.84 23.18 -20.16
CA HIS A 209 7.34 23.81 -18.94
C HIS A 209 7.03 22.75 -17.87
N THR A 210 7.60 22.92 -16.68
CA THR A 210 7.09 22.31 -15.44
C THR A 210 5.86 23.10 -14.99
N GLU A 211 4.68 22.52 -15.21
CA GLU A 211 3.45 22.91 -14.50
C GLU A 211 3.29 22.01 -13.25
N PRO A 212 2.69 22.52 -12.17
CA PRO A 212 2.49 21.78 -10.92
C PRO A 212 1.63 20.53 -11.17
N VAL A 213 1.94 19.45 -10.47
CA VAL A 213 1.29 18.14 -10.56
C VAL A 213 -0.21 18.28 -10.30
N MET A 214 -0.98 18.44 -11.37
CA MET A 214 -2.38 18.08 -11.44
C MET A 214 -2.45 16.88 -12.38
N LEU A 215 -2.71 15.72 -11.78
CA LEU A 215 -2.69 14.39 -12.38
C LEU A 215 -3.73 14.29 -13.51
N THR A 216 -3.40 14.78 -14.69
CA THR A 216 -4.17 14.52 -15.91
C THR A 216 -3.84 13.10 -16.35
N LYS A 217 -4.80 12.17 -16.10
CA LYS A 217 -4.89 10.80 -16.65
C LYS A 217 -3.55 10.19 -17.06
N ALA A 218 -2.90 9.49 -16.12
CA ALA A 218 -1.76 8.64 -16.41
C ALA A 218 -2.08 7.78 -17.65
N LYS A 219 -1.35 8.02 -18.74
CA LYS A 219 -1.39 7.16 -19.93
C LYS A 219 -0.95 5.77 -19.45
N CYS A 220 -1.87 4.82 -19.39
CA CYS A 220 -1.56 3.43 -19.04
C CYS A 220 -0.40 2.98 -19.94
N SER A 221 0.79 2.80 -19.34
CA SER A 221 1.98 2.46 -20.12
C SER A 221 1.79 1.06 -20.69
N SER A 222 1.57 0.98 -22.00
CA SER A 222 1.26 -0.24 -22.74
C SER A 222 2.40 -1.26 -22.80
N HIS A 223 3.52 -1.01 -22.11
CA HIS A 223 4.73 -1.85 -22.16
C HIS A 223 5.09 -2.55 -20.84
N VAL A 224 4.37 -2.32 -19.74
CA VAL A 224 4.58 -3.05 -18.48
C VAL A 224 3.33 -3.84 -18.15
N GLN A 225 3.29 -5.13 -18.48
CA GLN A 225 2.23 -5.99 -17.96
C GLN A 225 2.34 -6.01 -16.44
N MET A 226 1.24 -5.77 -15.71
CA MET A 226 1.08 -6.28 -14.36
C MET A 226 1.27 -7.80 -14.49
N GLY A 227 2.46 -8.30 -14.13
CA GLY A 227 2.85 -9.69 -14.36
C GLY A 227 1.75 -10.64 -13.90
N GLY A 228 1.52 -11.70 -14.70
CA GLY A 228 0.49 -12.70 -14.44
C GLY A 228 0.57 -13.22 -13.00
N GLY A 229 -0.34 -12.77 -12.16
CA GLY A 229 -0.24 -12.93 -10.71
C GLY A 229 -1.12 -11.98 -9.91
N PHE A 230 -1.54 -10.85 -10.49
CA PHE A 230 -2.62 -10.04 -9.90
C PHE A 230 -3.96 -10.79 -10.05
N LYS A 231 -4.37 -11.48 -8.98
CA LYS A 231 -5.76 -11.91 -8.81
C LYS A 231 -6.32 -11.06 -7.68
N PRO A 232 -7.37 -10.26 -7.92
CA PRO A 232 -8.09 -9.58 -6.86
C PRO A 232 -8.51 -10.60 -5.80
N ILE A 233 -8.47 -10.20 -4.53
CA ILE A 233 -8.90 -11.04 -3.39
C ILE A 233 -10.34 -11.57 -3.60
N ASP A 234 -11.18 -10.82 -4.31
CA ASP A 234 -12.56 -11.18 -4.65
C ASP A 234 -12.69 -12.25 -5.78
N LEU A 235 -11.58 -12.72 -6.35
CA LEU A 235 -11.52 -13.63 -7.51
C LEU A 235 -10.79 -14.94 -7.21
N LEU A 236 -10.62 -15.28 -5.93
CA LEU A 236 -10.02 -16.52 -5.43
C LEU A 236 -10.98 -17.31 -4.54
#